data_AF-A0A660SUF2-F1
#
_entry.id   AF-A0A660SUF2-F1
#
_cell.length_a   1.000
_cell.length_b   1.000
_cell.length_c   1.000
_cell.angle_alpha   90.00
_cell.angle_beta   90.00
_cell.angle_gamma   90.00
#
_symmetry.space_group_name_H-M   'P 1'
#
loop_
_entity.id
_entity.type
_entity.pdbx_description
1 polymer ?
#
loop_
_entity_poly.entity_id
_entity_poly.type
_entity_poly.pdbx_seq_one_letter_code
_entity_poly.pdbx_strand_id
1 'polypeptide(L)' 'MELICLDLEGVLIPEIWIAVAEKTGLEELRITTRDISDYDELMNYRLGILDRGGILLKDIQTVI' A
#
# COMPACT_ATOMS: atom_id res chain seq x y z
N MET A 1 7.21 2.12 -34.48
CA MET A 1 6.12 1.85 -33.50
C MET A 1 6.63 2.29 -32.16
N GLU A 2 5.94 3.20 -31.50
CA GLU A 2 6.35 3.78 -30.22
C GLU A 2 5.47 3.22 -29.09
N LEU A 3 6.08 2.89 -27.97
CA LEU A 3 5.43 2.34 -26.77
C LEU A 3 5.85 3.18 -25.57
N ILE A 4 4.89 3.52 -24.72
CA ILE A 4 5.13 4.23 -23.48
C ILE A 4 4.71 3.31 -22.32
N CYS A 5 5.65 3.05 -21.43
CA CYS A 5 5.41 2.36 -20.17
C CYS A 5 5.52 3.40 -19.05
N LEU A 6 4.44 3.56 -18.29
CA LEU A 6 4.39 4.46 -17.15
C LEU A 6 4.24 3.63 -15.89
N ASP A 7 4.89 4.10 -14.83
CA ASP A 7 4.61 3.64 -13.49
C ASP A 7 3.21 4.11 -13.07
N LEU A 8 2.63 3.45 -12.07
CA LEU A 8 1.28 3.74 -11.59
C LEU A 8 1.33 4.71 -10.40
N GLU A 9 1.88 4.27 -9.27
CA GLU A 9 1.99 5.06 -8.05
C GLU A 9 3.07 6.14 -8.21
N GLY A 10 2.80 7.36 -7.73
CA GLY A 10 3.68 8.52 -7.87
C GLY A 10 3.72 9.17 -9.26
N VAL A 11 3.16 8.52 -10.29
CA VAL A 11 3.06 9.06 -11.67
C VAL A 11 1.62 9.33 -12.07
N LEU A 12 0.76 8.30 -12.00
CA LEU A 12 -0.64 8.38 -12.41
C LEU A 12 -1.57 8.53 -11.21
N ILE A 13 -1.21 7.94 -10.06
CA ILE A 13 -1.99 7.98 -8.81
C ILE A 13 -1.10 8.22 -7.59
N PRO A 14 -1.64 8.68 -6.45
CA PRO A 14 -0.91 8.72 -5.18
C PRO A 14 -0.53 7.32 -4.66
N GLU A 15 0.37 7.28 -3.68
CA GLU A 15 0.77 6.06 -2.97
C GLU A 15 -0.43 5.40 -2.25
N ILE A 16 -0.81 4.21 -2.68
CA ILE A 16 -2.01 3.49 -2.22
C ILE A 16 -1.90 3.19 -0.73
N TRP A 17 -0.76 2.68 -0.27
CA TRP A 17 -0.58 2.28 1.13
C TRP A 17 -0.63 3.45 2.11
N ILE A 18 -0.24 4.64 1.67
CA ILE A 18 -0.39 5.88 2.46
C ILE A 18 -1.87 6.22 2.58
N ALA A 19 -2.62 6.16 1.48
CA ALA A 19 -4.07 6.43 1.50
C ALA A 19 -4.84 5.41 2.36
N VAL A 20 -4.44 4.13 2.31
CA VAL A 20 -5.03 3.07 3.16
C VAL A 20 -4.72 3.34 4.63
N ALA A 21 -3.49 3.74 4.97
CA ALA A 21 -3.11 4.13 6.34
C ALA A 21 -4.00 5.27 6.86
N GLU A 22 -4.18 6.32 6.07
CA GLU A 22 -4.99 7.50 6.44
C GLU A 22 -6.49 7.17 6.58
N LYS A 23 -7.02 6.31 5.71
CA LYS A 23 -8.44 5.90 5.78
C LYS A 23 -8.72 5.01 6.99
N THR A 24 -7.80 4.11 7.33
CA THR A 24 -7.98 3.11 8.39
C THR A 24 -7.46 3.59 9.75
N GLY A 25 -6.67 4.67 9.79
CA GLY A 25 -5.98 5.15 10.99
C GLY A 25 -4.79 4.28 11.40
N LEU A 26 -4.34 3.36 10.53
CA LEU A 26 -3.23 2.44 10.78
C LEU A 26 -1.93 3.04 10.24
N GLU A 27 -1.32 3.94 11.02
CA GLU A 27 -0.05 4.62 10.67
C GLU A 27 1.10 3.65 10.36
N GLU A 28 1.06 2.42 10.91
CA GLU A 28 2.03 1.34 10.65
C GLU A 28 2.09 0.94 9.16
N LEU A 29 1.02 1.20 8.38
CA LEU A 29 1.00 0.90 6.94
C LEU A 29 1.82 1.88 6.10
N ARG A 30 2.28 3.00 6.67
CA ARG A 30 3.11 4.01 5.99
C ARG A 30 4.55 3.56 5.74
N ILE A 31 4.96 2.40 6.26
CA ILE A 31 6.30 1.87 6.01
C ILE A 31 6.50 1.59 4.52
N THR A 32 7.72 1.83 4.06
CA THR A 32 8.12 1.74 2.66
C THR A 32 9.29 0.79 2.48
N THR A 33 9.71 0.57 1.24
CA THR A 33 10.91 -0.22 0.93
C THR A 33 12.21 0.41 1.43
N ARG A 34 12.18 1.68 1.87
CA ARG A 34 13.30 2.34 2.56
C ARG A 34 13.49 1.81 3.98
N ASP A 35 12.41 1.35 4.61
CA ASP A 35 12.39 0.82 5.97
C ASP A 35 12.61 -0.70 5.95
N ILE A 36 11.92 -1.41 5.06
CA ILE A 36 12.06 -2.85 4.82
C ILE A 36 12.38 -3.08 3.35
N SER A 37 13.65 -3.33 3.03
CA SER A 37 14.10 -3.47 1.64
C SER A 37 13.60 -4.74 0.95
N ASP A 38 13.30 -5.80 1.71
CA ASP A 38 12.73 -7.03 1.19
C ASP A 38 11.21 -6.87 0.99
N TYR A 39 10.76 -7.05 -0.26
CA TYR A 39 9.35 -6.83 -0.60
C TYR A 39 8.41 -7.88 0.01
N ASP A 40 8.86 -9.13 0.12
CA ASP A 40 8.06 -10.20 0.72
C ASP A 40 7.91 -9.97 2.22
N GLU A 41 8.98 -9.53 2.89
CA GLU A 41 8.94 -9.13 4.30
C GLU A 41 7.98 -7.94 4.52
N LEU A 42 8.08 -6.90 3.68
CA LEU A 42 7.21 -5.73 3.73
C LEU A 42 5.73 -6.12 3.56
N MET A 43 5.42 -6.98 2.61
CA MET A 43 4.05 -7.40 2.34
C MET A 43 3.49 -8.28 3.46
N ASN A 44 4.28 -9.21 3.99
CA ASN A 44 3.87 -10.01 5.15
C ASN A 44 3.59 -9.14 6.38
N TYR A 45 4.42 -8.11 6.60
CA TYR A 45 4.21 -7.15 7.68
C TYR A 45 2.88 -6.39 7.51
N ARG A 46 2.61 -5.85 6.31
CA ARG A 46 1.36 -5.13 5.99
C ARG A 46 0.13 -6.02 6.16
N LEU A 47 0.17 -7.26 5.68
CA LEU A 47 -0.93 -8.21 5.86
C LEU A 47 -1.18 -8.50 7.35
N GLY A 48 -0.12 -8.64 8.15
CA GLY A 48 -0.24 -8.80 9.60
C GLY A 48 -0.89 -7.60 10.29
N ILE A 49 -0.64 -6.38 9.82
CA ILE A 49 -1.31 -5.17 10.33
C ILE A 49 -2.80 -5.19 9.96
N LEU A 50 -3.11 -5.48 8.70
CA LEU A 50 -4.50 -5.53 8.22
C LEU A 50 -5.33 -6.56 8.99
N ASP A 51 -4.77 -7.74 9.24
CA ASP A 51 -5.41 -8.81 10.03
C ASP A 51 -5.69 -8.37 11.47
N ARG A 52 -4.69 -7.78 12.15
CA ARG A 52 -4.87 -7.23 13.51
C ARG A 52 -5.89 -6.09 13.56
N GLY A 53 -5.95 -5.27 12.52
CA GLY A 53 -6.90 -4.17 12.37
C GLY A 53 -8.30 -4.60 11.91
N GLY A 54 -8.49 -5.87 11.56
CA GLY A 54 -9.76 -6.38 11.02
C GLY A 54 -10.15 -5.76 9.68
N ILE A 55 -9.17 -5.28 8.91
CA ILE A 55 -9.39 -4.60 7.62
C ILE A 55 -9.56 -5.65 6.52
N LEU A 56 -10.69 -5.59 5.82
CA LEU A 56 -11.00 -6.51 4.74
C LEU A 56 -10.65 -5.91 3.39
N LEU A 57 -10.54 -6.76 2.36
CA LEU A 57 -10.25 -6.32 0.99
C LEU A 57 -11.26 -5.27 0.49
N LYS A 58 -12.54 -5.42 0.85
CA LYS A 58 -13.60 -4.45 0.49
C LYS A 58 -13.33 -3.06 1.05
N ASP A 59 -12.70 -2.97 2.22
CA ASP A 59 -12.41 -1.70 2.88
C ASP A 59 -11.26 -0.99 2.15
N ILE A 60 -10.25 -1.76 1.72
CA ILE A 60 -9.15 -1.27 0.88
C ILE A 60 -9.66 -0.80 -0.49
N GLN A 61 -10.58 -1.54 -1.12
CA GLN A 61 -11.18 -1.17 -2.40
C GLN A 61 -12.01 0.12 -2.36
N THR A 62 -12.38 0.64 -1.19
CA THR A 62 -13.00 1.98 -1.09
C THR A 62 -11.99 3.12 -1.19
N VAL A 63 -10.71 2.81 -1.12
CA VAL A 63 -9.59 3.77 -1.17
C VAL A 63 -8.95 3.83 -2.56
N ILE A 64 -9.03 2.74 -3.33
CA ILE A 64 -8.40 2.55 -4.64
C ILE A 64 -9.39 2.88 -5.78
#